data_AF-A0A7S4Q1C1-F1
#
_entry.id   AF-A0A7S4Q1C1-F1
#
_cell.length_a   1.000
_cell.length_b   1.000
_cell.length_c   1.000
_cell.angle_alpha   90.00
_cell.angle_beta   90.00
_cell.angle_gamma   90.00
#
_symmetry.space_group_name_H-M   'P 1'
#
loop_
_entity.id
_entity.type
_entity.pdbx_description
1 polymer ?
#
loop_
_entity_poly.entity_id
_entity_poly.type
_entity_poly.pdbx_seq_one_letter_code
_entity_poly.pdbx_strand_id
1 'polypeptide(L)'
;GDPQRDLLMGKLLLFERAKRWKLQGVPTDRLHNVDAAAELVARERVLDSLDYSQIIAEYKGLGLPEEEDLDRSAMLTVLKRKALWYALSWPELLRECEKRGVSHPGLGRPGGDEEAWTK
;
A
#
# COMPACT_ATOMS: atom_id res chain seq x y z
N GLY A 1 18.33 25.35 -13.24
CA GLY A 1 18.90 24.01 -13.32
C GLY A 1 18.62 23.44 -14.69
N ASP A 2 19.43 22.51 -15.15
CA ASP A 2 19.11 21.69 -16.33
C ASP A 2 17.94 20.76 -15.96
N PRO A 3 16.75 20.92 -16.55
CA PRO A 3 15.56 20.14 -16.17
C PRO A 3 15.75 18.62 -16.35
N GLN A 4 16.51 18.21 -17.36
CA GLN A 4 16.82 16.81 -17.62
C GLN A 4 17.73 16.25 -16.53
N ARG A 5 18.74 17.04 -16.10
CA ARG A 5 19.60 16.66 -14.98
C ARG A 5 18.80 16.51 -13.68
N ASP A 6 17.93 17.46 -13.37
CA ASP A 6 17.14 17.43 -12.13
C ASP A 6 16.16 16.24 -12.12
N LEU A 7 15.55 15.90 -13.26
CA LEU A 7 14.74 14.69 -13.43
C LEU A 7 15.54 13.40 -13.19
N LEU A 8 16.74 13.30 -13.76
CA LEU A 8 17.61 12.13 -13.58
C LEU A 8 18.05 11.97 -12.13
N MET A 9 18.42 13.07 -11.46
CA MET A 9 18.73 13.03 -10.02
C MET A 9 17.52 12.55 -9.20
N GLY A 10 16.32 13.04 -9.51
CA GLY A 10 15.08 12.58 -8.87
C GLY A 10 14.88 11.07 -9.02
N LYS A 11 15.03 10.54 -10.24
CA LYS A 11 14.91 9.09 -10.51
C LYS A 11 15.94 8.25 -9.76
N LEU A 12 17.20 8.71 -9.68
CA LEU A 12 18.26 7.99 -8.95
C LEU A 12 17.99 7.97 -7.44
N LEU A 13 17.62 9.11 -6.85
CA LEU A 13 17.28 9.18 -5.43
C LEU A 13 16.08 8.30 -5.09
N LEU A 14 15.06 8.29 -5.95
CA LEU A 14 13.89 7.42 -5.81
C LEU A 14 14.28 5.93 -5.88
N PHE A 15 15.15 5.55 -6.82
CA PHE A 15 15.64 4.17 -6.93
C PHE A 15 16.44 3.72 -5.70
N GLU A 16 17.33 4.56 -5.16
CA GLU A 16 18.06 4.24 -3.92
C GLU A 16 17.14 4.11 -2.71
N ARG A 17 16.13 5.00 -2.60
CA ARG A 17 15.12 4.92 -1.55
C ARG A 17 14.30 3.64 -1.64
N ALA A 18 13.86 3.26 -2.85
CA ALA A 18 13.11 2.02 -3.06
C ALA A 18 13.89 0.79 -2.59
N LYS A 19 15.20 0.72 -2.87
CA LYS A 19 16.08 -0.35 -2.35
C LYS A 19 16.09 -0.38 -0.83
N ARG A 20 16.23 0.78 -0.19
CA ARG A 20 16.27 0.87 1.29
C ARG A 20 14.94 0.47 1.91
N TRP A 21 13.82 0.90 1.34
CA TRP A 21 12.49 0.51 1.81
C TRP A 21 12.25 -0.99 1.66
N LYS A 22 12.75 -1.60 0.57
CA LYS A 22 12.72 -3.07 0.42
C LYS A 22 13.43 -3.79 1.57
N LEU A 23 14.60 -3.31 1.97
CA LEU A 23 15.33 -3.86 3.13
C LEU A 23 14.60 -3.65 4.46
N GLN A 24 13.74 -2.64 4.54
CA GLN A 24 12.89 -2.36 5.71
C GLN A 24 11.57 -3.14 5.68
N GLY A 25 11.38 -4.04 4.71
CA GLY A 25 10.19 -4.89 4.60
C GLY A 25 9.06 -4.31 3.76
N VAL A 26 9.24 -3.13 3.15
CA VAL A 26 8.25 -2.58 2.23
C VAL A 26 8.32 -3.32 0.90
N PRO A 27 7.20 -3.87 0.40
CA PRO A 27 7.20 -4.70 -0.81
C PRO A 27 7.25 -3.85 -2.08
N THR A 28 8.33 -3.09 -2.28
CA THR A 28 8.49 -2.15 -3.41
C THR A 28 8.39 -2.79 -4.79
N ASP A 29 8.61 -4.10 -4.89
CA ASP A 29 8.44 -4.91 -6.11
C ASP A 29 6.97 -5.24 -6.43
N ARG A 30 6.07 -5.12 -5.44
CA ARG A 30 4.63 -5.34 -5.58
C ARG A 30 3.86 -4.04 -5.81
N LEU A 31 4.54 -2.90 -5.70
CA LEU A 31 3.94 -1.57 -5.87
C LEU A 31 4.09 -1.12 -7.32
N HIS A 32 3.11 -0.34 -7.79
CA HIS A 32 3.01 0.03 -9.20
C HIS A 32 4.08 1.04 -9.64
N ASN A 33 4.56 1.89 -8.72
CA ASN A 33 5.66 2.83 -8.95
C ASN A 33 6.33 3.22 -7.61
N VAL A 34 7.39 4.03 -7.70
CA VAL A 34 8.14 4.47 -6.51
C VAL A 34 7.35 5.48 -5.66
N ASP A 35 6.45 6.25 -6.26
CA ASP A 35 5.62 7.22 -5.52
C ASP A 35 4.66 6.49 -4.57
N ALA A 36 4.05 5.39 -5.01
CA ALA A 36 3.24 4.51 -4.16
C ALA A 36 4.03 3.95 -2.98
N ALA A 37 5.30 3.60 -3.20
CA ALA A 37 6.18 3.16 -2.12
C ALA A 37 6.49 4.30 -1.15
N ALA A 38 6.71 5.52 -1.65
CA ALA A 38 6.95 6.70 -0.83
C ALA A 38 5.72 7.05 0.01
N GLU A 39 4.53 7.02 -0.57
CA GLU A 39 3.25 7.25 0.11
C GLU A 39 2.97 6.20 1.17
N LEU A 40 3.17 4.92 0.86
CA LEU A 40 3.02 3.84 1.85
C LEU A 40 3.96 4.04 3.04
N VAL A 41 5.24 4.33 2.80
CA VAL A 41 6.21 4.59 3.87
C VAL A 41 5.82 5.81 4.69
N ALA A 42 5.38 6.89 4.03
CA ALA A 42 4.91 8.09 4.73
C ALA A 42 3.69 7.76 5.61
N ARG A 43 2.75 6.98 5.09
CA ARG A 43 1.55 6.57 5.83
C ARG A 43 1.88 5.66 7.02
N GLU A 44 2.78 4.70 6.85
CA GLU A 44 3.22 3.84 7.95
C GLU A 44 3.91 4.64 9.06
N ARG A 45 4.72 5.65 8.72
CA ARG A 45 5.33 6.56 9.71
C ARG A 45 4.28 7.35 10.49
N VAL A 46 3.24 7.84 9.81
CA VAL A 46 2.12 8.51 10.48
C VAL A 46 1.47 7.53 11.45
N LEU A 47 1.10 6.33 11.01
CA LEU A 47 0.49 5.30 11.86
C LEU A 47 1.35 4.97 13.08
N ASP A 48 2.67 4.83 12.90
CA ASP A 48 3.59 4.53 14.01
C ASP A 48 3.67 5.66 15.04
N SER A 49 3.43 6.91 14.60
CA SER A 49 3.44 8.10 15.47
C SER A 49 2.14 8.37 16.21
N LEU A 50 1.03 7.72 15.81
CA LEU A 50 -0.27 7.94 16.43
C LEU A 50 -0.31 7.41 17.87
N ASP A 51 -0.96 8.16 18.75
CA ASP A 51 -1.29 7.68 20.08
C ASP A 51 -2.40 6.62 20.05
N TYR A 52 -2.64 5.98 21.19
CA TYR A 52 -3.62 4.90 21.30
C TYR A 52 -5.04 5.33 20.94
N SER A 53 -5.45 6.54 21.36
CA SER A 53 -6.79 7.05 21.10
C SER A 53 -7.01 7.33 19.61
N GLN A 54 -5.98 7.85 18.93
CA GLN A 54 -5.98 8.10 17.50
C GLN A 54 -6.02 6.79 16.70
N ILE A 55 -5.28 5.76 17.13
CA ILE A 55 -5.32 4.42 16.51
C ILE A 55 -6.71 3.81 16.62
N ILE A 56 -7.36 3.90 17.78
CA ILE A 56 -8.74 3.44 17.96
C ILE A 56 -9.68 4.18 17.00
N ALA A 57 -9.58 5.52 16.93
CA ALA A 57 -10.44 6.31 16.07
C ALA A 57 -10.27 5.93 14.58
N GLU A 58 -9.03 5.78 14.12
CA GLU A 58 -8.70 5.32 12.77
C GLU A 58 -9.22 3.90 12.49
N TYR A 59 -9.06 2.98 13.44
CA TYR A 59 -9.54 1.61 13.34
C TYR A 59 -11.07 1.54 13.28
N LYS A 60 -11.77 2.26 14.16
CA LYS A 60 -13.24 2.35 14.15
C LYS A 60 -13.77 2.98 12.85
N GLY A 61 -13.02 3.91 12.27
CA GLY A 61 -13.32 4.48 10.95
C GLY A 61 -13.30 3.47 9.79
N LEU A 62 -12.85 2.24 10.01
CA LEU A 62 -12.92 1.16 9.01
C LEU A 62 -14.30 0.52 8.90
N GLY A 63 -15.19 0.73 9.89
CA GLY A 63 -16.51 0.07 9.93
C GLY A 63 -16.43 -1.44 10.18
N LEU A 64 -15.32 -1.92 10.75
CA LEU A 64 -15.18 -3.31 11.19
C LEU A 64 -15.96 -3.56 12.49
N PRO A 65 -16.40 -4.80 12.75
CA PRO A 65 -16.99 -5.16 14.04
C PRO A 65 -16.08 -4.78 15.20
N GLU A 66 -16.67 -4.39 16.34
CA GLU A 66 -15.89 -4.15 17.55
C GLU A 66 -15.35 -5.49 18.06
N GLU A 67 -14.04 -5.55 18.26
CA GLU A 67 -13.35 -6.69 18.86
C GLU A 67 -12.84 -6.24 20.23
N GLU A 68 -13.29 -6.91 21.30
CA GLU A 68 -13.09 -6.46 22.68
C GLU A 68 -11.62 -6.57 23.15
N ASP A 69 -10.82 -7.43 22.52
CA ASP A 69 -9.45 -7.77 22.94
C ASP A 69 -8.34 -7.29 21.99
N LEU A 70 -8.65 -6.35 21.09
CA LEU A 70 -7.66 -5.88 20.12
C LEU A 70 -6.69 -4.88 20.75
N ASP A 71 -5.45 -5.31 20.93
CA ASP A 71 -4.38 -4.43 21.41
C ASP A 71 -3.94 -3.40 20.34
N ARG A 72 -3.13 -2.43 20.77
CA ARG A 72 -2.58 -1.39 19.89
C ARG A 72 -1.84 -1.98 18.68
N SER A 73 -1.09 -3.05 18.88
CA SER A 73 -0.25 -3.67 17.85
C SER A 73 -1.10 -4.34 16.77
N ALA A 74 -2.16 -5.02 17.18
CA ALA A 74 -3.12 -5.65 16.29
C ALA A 74 -3.88 -4.59 15.47
N MET A 75 -4.34 -3.49 16.08
CA MET A 75 -5.00 -2.40 15.36
C MET A 75 -4.06 -1.77 14.33
N LEU A 76 -2.80 -1.50 14.70
CA LEU A 76 -1.79 -0.98 13.77
C LEU A 76 -1.51 -1.95 12.63
N THR A 77 -1.45 -3.24 12.90
CA THR A 77 -1.26 -4.26 11.87
C THR A 77 -2.37 -4.23 10.83
N VAL A 78 -3.62 -4.05 11.26
CA VAL A 78 -4.77 -3.90 10.35
C VAL A 78 -4.67 -2.60 9.55
N LEU A 79 -4.37 -1.47 10.19
CA LEU A 79 -4.25 -0.17 9.53
C LEU A 79 -3.11 -0.14 8.50
N LYS A 80 -1.94 -0.72 8.82
CA LYS A 80 -0.82 -0.85 7.89
C LYS A 80 -1.15 -1.78 6.73
N ARG A 81 -1.86 -2.89 6.99
CA ARG A 81 -2.33 -3.79 5.93
C ARG A 81 -3.28 -3.09 4.97
N LYS A 82 -4.23 -2.30 5.50
CA LYS A 82 -5.10 -1.45 4.69
C LYS A 82 -4.26 -0.49 3.83
N ALA A 83 -3.31 0.22 4.44
CA ALA A 83 -2.44 1.15 3.71
C ALA A 83 -1.67 0.45 2.57
N LEU A 84 -1.12 -0.74 2.83
CA LEU A 84 -0.48 -1.56 1.80
C LEU A 84 -1.46 -1.89 0.66
N TRP A 85 -2.66 -2.37 0.98
CA TRP A 85 -3.66 -2.73 -0.04
C TRP A 85 -4.06 -1.53 -0.92
N TYR A 86 -4.15 -0.31 -0.37
CA TYR A 86 -4.38 0.89 -1.18
C TYR A 86 -3.23 1.21 -2.14
N ALA A 87 -1.99 0.83 -1.81
CA ALA A 87 -0.82 1.08 -2.63
C ALA A 87 -0.56 -0.01 -3.69
N LEU A 88 -1.14 -1.20 -3.52
CA LEU A 88 -1.01 -2.32 -4.45
C LEU A 88 -1.72 -2.03 -5.77
N SER A 89 -1.17 -2.56 -6.85
CA SER A 89 -1.84 -2.60 -8.14
C SER A 89 -3.03 -3.57 -8.12
N TRP A 90 -3.94 -3.43 -9.08
CA TRP A 90 -5.09 -4.34 -9.22
C TRP A 90 -4.70 -5.83 -9.29
N PRO A 91 -3.72 -6.27 -10.12
CA PRO A 91 -3.28 -7.67 -10.12
C PRO A 91 -2.74 -8.15 -8.76
N GLU A 92 -2.06 -7.27 -8.02
CA GLU A 92 -1.51 -7.59 -6.70
C GLU A 92 -2.58 -7.67 -5.62
N LEU A 93 -3.65 -6.87 -5.72
CA LEU A 93 -4.82 -7.00 -4.86
C LEU A 93 -5.54 -8.33 -5.08
N LEU A 94 -5.73 -8.75 -6.35
CA LEU A 94 -6.29 -10.08 -6.65
C LEU A 94 -5.45 -11.20 -6.02
N ARG A 95 -4.12 -11.12 -6.11
CA ARG A 95 -3.21 -12.06 -5.44
C ARG A 95 -3.38 -12.06 -3.92
N GLU A 96 -3.60 -10.90 -3.29
CA GLU A 96 -3.86 -10.81 -1.85
C GLU A 96 -5.19 -11.48 -1.46
N CYS A 97 -6.22 -11.39 -2.31
CA CYS A 97 -7.50 -12.07 -2.13
C CYS A 97 -7.34 -13.59 -2.29
N GLU A 98 -6.72 -14.06 -3.37
CA GLU A 98 -6.44 -15.48 -3.63
C GLU A 98 -5.68 -16.11 -2.45
N LYS A 99 -4.62 -15.45 -1.97
CA LYS A 99 -3.81 -15.91 -0.83
C LYS A 99 -4.62 -16.11 0.45
N ARG A 100 -5.73 -15.38 0.60
CA ARG A 100 -6.62 -15.42 1.78
C ARG A 100 -7.89 -16.24 1.55
N GLY A 101 -8.02 -16.89 0.40
CA GLY A 101 -9.23 -17.63 0.04
C GLY A 101 -10.47 -16.74 -0.12
N VAL A 102 -10.29 -15.43 -0.35
CA VAL A 102 -11.40 -14.51 -0.59
C VAL A 102 -11.85 -14.68 -2.04
N SER A 103 -13.03 -15.28 -2.21
CA SER A 103 -13.64 -15.46 -3.53
C SER A 103 -14.06 -14.11 -4.12
N HIS A 104 -13.65 -13.84 -5.35
CA HIS A 104 -14.01 -12.65 -6.12
C HIS A 104 -14.67 -13.04 -7.46
N PRO A 105 -15.85 -13.69 -7.44
CA PRO A 105 -16.52 -14.10 -8.66
C PRO A 105 -16.86 -12.87 -9.51
N GLY A 106 -16.38 -12.85 -10.75
CA GLY A 106 -16.59 -11.75 -11.70
C GLY A 106 -15.40 -10.79 -11.87
N LEU A 107 -14.37 -10.88 -11.04
CA LEU A 107 -13.13 -10.10 -11.17
C LEU A 107 -12.05 -10.99 -11.81
N GLY A 108 -12.16 -11.19 -13.14
CA GLY A 108 -11.26 -12.04 -13.91
C GLY A 108 -9.79 -11.58 -13.88
N ARG A 109 -8.87 -12.53 -14.05
CA ARG A 109 -7.42 -12.28 -14.15
C ARG A 109 -7.15 -11.28 -15.29
N PRO A 110 -6.48 -10.14 -15.07
CA PRO A 110 -6.15 -9.22 -16.15
C PRO A 110 -5.12 -9.91 -17.06
N GLY A 111 -5.56 -10.29 -18.25
CA GLY A 111 -4.81 -11.14 -19.17
C GLY A 111 -5.60 -11.43 -20.44
N GLY A 112 -6.17 -10.38 -21.02
CA GLY A 112 -7.02 -10.37 -22.20
C GLY A 112 -7.92 -9.15 -22.10
N ASP A 113 -7.95 -8.30 -23.12
CA ASP A 113 -8.91 -7.19 -23.24
C ASP A 113 -8.48 -5.87 -22.55
N GLU A 114 -7.19 -5.50 -22.63
CA GLU A 114 -6.80 -4.07 -22.70
C GLU A 114 -7.11 -3.53 -24.10
N GLU A 115 -8.38 -3.56 -24.49
CA GLU A 115 -8.87 -2.82 -25.66
C GLU A 115 -10.12 -2.05 -25.27
N ALA A 116 -10.10 -0.76 -25.58
CA ALA A 116 -11.19 0.21 -25.49
C ALA A 116 -11.46 0.86 -24.11
N TRP A 117 -10.65 1.88 -23.77
CA TRP A 117 -11.19 3.18 -23.36
C TRP A 117 -10.31 4.33 -23.88
N THR A 118 -10.29 4.50 -25.20
CA THR A 118 -10.20 5.83 -25.81
C THR A 118 -11.59 6.21 -26.31
N LYS A 119 -12.24 7.14 -25.61
CA LYS A 119 -13.08 8.21 -26.15
C LYS A 119 -13.36 9.22 -25.05
#